data_AF-A0A255ZI35-F1
#
_entry.id   AF-A0A255ZI35-F1
#
_cell.length_a   1.000
_cell.length_b   1.000
_cell.length_c   1.000
_cell.angle_alpha   90.00
_cell.angle_beta   90.00
_cell.angle_gamma   90.00
#
_symmetry.space_group_name_H-M   'P 1'
#
loop_
_entity.id
_entity.type
_entity.pdbx_description
1 polymer ?
#
loop_
_entity_poly.entity_id
_entity_poly.type
_entity_poly.pdbx_seq_one_letter_code
_entity_poly.pdbx_strand_id
1 'polypeptide(L)'
;MQIEVKAPADVERCLYLFSIFQLRNKKRVRAYQLEVAPRSKRTHNGLTTIYGPHEHHWEDEPLPVTAEEVKCDNWSGALSWFFLRTSITPFEIKDPNHVEL
;
A
#
# COMPACT_ATOMS: atom_id res chain seq x y z
N MET A 1 16.84 -4.78 -4.54
CA MET A 1 15.59 -4.33 -3.92
C MET A 1 14.65 -3.95 -5.04
N GLN A 2 13.37 -4.33 -4.97
CA GLN A 2 12.37 -4.00 -5.97
C GLN A 2 11.21 -3.27 -5.30
N ILE A 3 10.81 -2.15 -5.88
CA ILE A 3 9.59 -1.42 -5.50
C ILE A 3 8.52 -1.78 -6.52
N GLU A 4 7.32 -2.12 -6.05
CA GLU A 4 6.18 -2.45 -6.89
C GLU A 4 4.98 -1.60 -6.46
N VAL A 5 4.29 -1.03 -7.45
CA VAL A 5 3.08 -0.23 -7.26
C VAL A 5 1.98 -0.84 -8.13
N LYS A 6 0.83 -1.13 -7.52
CA LYS A 6 -0.38 -1.55 -8.25
C LYS A 6 -1.53 -0.65 -7.88
N ALA A 7 -2.42 -0.45 -8.85
CA ALA A 7 -3.66 0.28 -8.69
C ALA A 7 -4.79 -0.50 -9.38
N PRO A 8 -6.04 -0.29 -8.96
CA PRO A 8 -7.16 -0.98 -9.57
C PRO A 8 -7.41 -0.46 -10.98
N ALA A 9 -7.86 -1.33 -11.89
CA ALA A 9 -8.32 -0.92 -13.21
C ALA A 9 -9.69 -0.20 -13.16
N ASP A 10 -10.41 -0.35 -12.05
CA ASP A 10 -11.73 0.22 -11.81
C ASP A 10 -11.70 1.07 -10.53
N VAL A 11 -12.01 2.35 -10.71
CA VAL A 11 -11.98 3.38 -9.66
C VAL A 11 -12.95 3.07 -8.52
N GLU A 12 -14.03 2.32 -8.79
CA GLU A 12 -14.99 1.90 -7.75
C GLU A 12 -14.37 0.92 -6.73
N ARG A 13 -13.24 0.30 -7.08
CA ARG A 13 -12.56 -0.70 -6.25
C ARG A 13 -11.16 -0.25 -5.87
N CYS A 14 -11.06 0.90 -5.21
CA CYS A 14 -9.82 1.39 -4.58
C CYS A 14 -9.00 0.24 -3.96
N LEU A 15 -7.82 0.03 -4.54
CA LEU A 15 -6.82 -0.92 -4.08
C LEU A 15 -5.44 -0.47 -4.55
N TYR A 16 -4.83 0.48 -3.84
CA TYR A 16 -3.42 0.79 -4.06
C TYR A 16 -2.57 -0.20 -3.26
N LEU A 17 -1.60 -0.82 -3.92
CA LEU A 17 -0.60 -1.67 -3.28
C LEU A 17 0.76 -1.08 -3.54
N PHE A 18 1.48 -0.75 -2.47
CA PHE A 18 2.87 -0.31 -2.53
C PHE A 18 3.72 -1.35 -1.80
N SER A 19 4.62 -2.03 -2.50
CA SER A 19 5.37 -3.16 -1.95
C SER A 19 6.87 -2.99 -2.12
N ILE A 20 7.64 -3.41 -1.12
CA ILE A 20 9.08 -3.60 -1.20
C ILE A 20 9.38 -5.09 -1.13
N PHE A 21 10.11 -5.58 -2.12
CA PHE A 21 10.62 -6.94 -2.15
C PHE A 21 12.14 -6.98 -2.01
N GLN A 22 12.61 -7.93 -1.22
CA GLN A 22 14.02 -8.29 -1.09
C GLN A 22 14.25 -9.71 -1.61
N LEU A 23 15.37 -9.93 -2.29
CA LEU A 23 15.82 -11.27 -2.63
C LEU A 23 16.58 -11.86 -1.43
N ARG A 24 16.08 -12.97 -0.88
CA ARG A 24 16.73 -13.76 0.18
C ARG A 24 16.77 -15.22 -0.24
N ASN A 25 17.94 -15.85 -0.21
CA ASN A 25 18.11 -17.26 -0.59
C ASN A 25 17.49 -17.60 -1.97
N LYS A 26 17.71 -16.73 -2.97
CA LYS A 26 17.13 -16.83 -4.33
C LYS A 26 15.60 -16.78 -4.37
N LYS A 27 14.92 -16.45 -3.27
CA LYS A 27 13.47 -16.25 -3.19
C LYS A 27 13.16 -14.77 -3.01
N ARG A 28 12.12 -14.30 -3.70
CA ARG A 28 11.58 -12.96 -3.53
C ARG A 28 10.69 -12.95 -2.30
N VAL A 29 11.06 -12.19 -1.28
CA VAL A 29 10.34 -12.06 -0.01
C VAL A 29 9.84 -10.62 0.12
N ARG A 30 8.58 -10.46 0.55
CA ARG A 30 7.99 -9.16 0.84
C ARG A 30 8.57 -8.63 2.15
N ALA A 31 9.25 -7.49 2.09
CA ALA A 31 9.80 -6.83 3.26
C ALA A 31 8.79 -5.83 3.86
N TYR A 32 8.04 -5.14 2.99
CA TYR A 32 6.99 -4.20 3.39
C TYR A 32 5.89 -4.18 2.33
N GLN A 33 4.64 -3.96 2.76
CA GLN A 33 3.55 -3.62 1.87
C GLN A 33 2.54 -2.71 2.55
N LEU A 34 2.16 -1.62 1.88
CA LEU A 34 1.00 -0.80 2.20
C LEU A 34 -0.14 -1.19 1.26
N GLU A 35 -1.29 -1.52 1.84
CA GLU A 35 -2.55 -1.70 1.10
C GLU A 35 -3.52 -0.59 1.47
N VAL A 36 -3.99 0.15 0.46
CA VAL A 36 -4.99 1.22 0.61
C VAL A 36 -6.31 0.74 0.04
N ALA A 37 -7.31 0.64 0.89
CA ALA A 37 -8.65 0.18 0.56
C ALA A 37 -9.71 1.08 1.24
N PRO A 38 -10.98 1.05 0.81
CA PRO A 38 -12.04 1.82 1.44
C PRO A 38 -12.14 1.49 2.94
N ARG A 39 -12.29 2.51 3.81
CA ARG A 39 -12.38 2.33 5.27
C ARG A 39 -13.50 1.39 5.71
N SER A 40 -14.57 1.24 4.92
CA SER A 40 -15.68 0.33 5.18
C SER A 40 -15.42 -1.11 4.74
N LYS A 41 -14.40 -1.36 3.90
CA LYS A 41 -14.09 -2.67 3.35
C LYS A 41 -13.25 -3.47 4.34
N ARG A 42 -13.69 -4.67 4.70
CA ARG A 42 -12.86 -5.61 5.45
C ARG A 42 -11.74 -6.13 4.55
N THR A 43 -10.50 -5.99 5.01
CA THR A 43 -9.29 -6.36 4.25
C THR A 43 -8.55 -7.53 4.87
N HIS A 44 -8.70 -7.77 6.17
CA HIS A 44 -8.07 -8.90 6.85
C HIS A 44 -9.04 -9.64 7.78
N ASN A 45 -8.95 -10.97 7.79
CA ASN A 45 -9.76 -11.88 8.62
C ASN A 45 -8.91 -12.66 9.65
N GLY A 46 -7.67 -12.24 9.91
CA GLY A 46 -6.80 -12.87 10.91
C GLY A 46 -7.23 -12.57 12.35
N LEU A 47 -6.31 -12.79 13.30
CA LEU A 47 -6.56 -12.57 14.73
C LEU A 47 -7.10 -11.16 15.02
N THR A 48 -6.58 -10.18 14.29
CA THR A 48 -7.13 -8.82 14.27
C THR A 48 -7.91 -8.63 12.98
N THR A 49 -9.21 -8.35 13.12
CA THR A 49 -10.04 -7.94 11.98
C THR A 49 -9.68 -6.50 11.62
N ILE A 50 -9.32 -6.27 10.36
CA ILE A 50 -8.92 -4.94 9.88
C ILE A 50 -9.86 -4.51 8.76
N TYR A 51 -10.22 -3.23 8.80
CA TYR A 51 -10.98 -2.54 7.77
C TYR A 51 -10.14 -1.42 7.15
N GLY A 52 -10.18 -1.34 5.83
CA GLY A 52 -9.50 -0.29 5.09
C GLY A 52 -7.98 -0.43 5.05
N PRO A 53 -7.25 0.69 5.08
CA PRO A 53 -5.81 0.72 4.91
C PRO A 53 -5.04 -0.01 6.00
N HIS A 54 -4.00 -0.74 5.60
CA HIS A 54 -3.16 -1.48 6.53
C HIS A 54 -1.78 -1.75 5.92
N GLU A 55 -0.82 -2.07 6.78
CA GLU A 55 0.54 -2.39 6.38
C GLU A 55 0.97 -3.79 6.84
N HIS A 56 1.80 -4.43 6.03
CA HIS A 56 2.45 -5.71 6.32
C HIS A 56 3.95 -5.46 6.47
N HIS A 57 4.54 -5.95 7.55
CA HIS A 57 6.00 -5.92 7.77
C HIS A 57 6.51 -7.36 7.78
N TRP A 58 7.36 -7.71 6.81
CA TRP A 58 7.87 -9.08 6.67
C TRP A 58 6.76 -10.15 6.72
N GLU A 59 6.80 -11.01 7.74
CA GLU A 59 5.83 -12.08 8.01
C GLU A 59 4.99 -11.81 9.28
N ASP A 60 5.04 -10.58 9.80
CA ASP A 60 4.23 -10.17 10.95
C ASP A 60 2.75 -10.01 10.56
N GLU A 61 1.88 -10.05 11.57
CA GLU A 61 0.46 -9.73 11.39
C GLU A 61 0.29 -8.30 10.86
N PRO A 62 -0.69 -8.07 9.96
CA PRO A 62 -0.92 -6.75 9.41
C PRO A 62 -1.36 -5.76 10.50
N LEU A 63 -0.97 -4.51 10.32
CA LEU A 63 -1.29 -3.41 11.23
C LEU A 63 -2.21 -2.40 10.54
N PRO A 64 -3.31 -1.97 11.19
CA PRO A 64 -4.19 -0.95 10.62
C PRO A 64 -3.45 0.38 10.48
N VAL A 65 -3.71 1.10 9.40
CA VAL A 65 -3.22 2.47 9.19
C VAL A 65 -4.37 3.45 9.45
N THR A 66 -4.22 4.28 10.49
CA THR A 66 -5.25 5.23 10.93
C THR A 66 -5.06 6.63 10.36
N ALA A 67 -3.92 6.91 9.74
CA ALA A 67 -3.59 8.18 9.13
C ALA A 67 -4.66 8.62 8.10
N GLU A 68 -5.10 9.88 8.17
CA GLU A 68 -6.21 10.41 7.34
C GLU A 68 -5.79 10.66 5.90
N GLU A 69 -4.51 10.87 5.66
CA GLU A 69 -3.92 11.02 4.34
C GLU A 69 -3.85 9.70 3.57
N VAL A 70 -3.90 8.56 4.25
CA VAL A 70 -3.84 7.23 3.62
C VAL A 70 -5.24 6.76 3.29
N LYS A 71 -5.76 7.19 2.14
CA LYS A 71 -7.12 6.88 1.68
C LYS A 71 -7.23 6.89 0.15
N CYS A 72 -8.33 6.32 -0.33
CA CYS A 72 -8.56 6.01 -1.74
C CYS A 72 -8.54 7.21 -2.69
N ASP A 73 -9.06 8.34 -2.23
CA ASP A 73 -9.14 9.61 -2.97
C ASP A 73 -7.87 10.46 -2.81
N ASN A 74 -6.83 9.94 -2.15
CA ASN A 74 -5.59 10.67 -1.87
C ASN A 74 -4.34 9.86 -2.24
N TRP A 75 -4.11 9.71 -3.55
CA TRP A 75 -2.90 9.07 -4.09
C TRP A 75 -1.60 9.63 -3.49
N SER A 76 -1.47 10.96 -3.48
CA SER A 76 -0.27 11.64 -2.99
C SER A 76 -0.03 11.39 -1.49
N GLY A 77 -1.09 11.38 -0.68
CA GLY A 77 -1.01 11.05 0.74
C GLY A 77 -0.56 9.61 0.98
N ALA A 78 -1.16 8.65 0.26
CA ALA A 78 -0.78 7.24 0.34
C ALA A 78 0.69 7.00 -0.11
N LEU A 79 1.11 7.62 -1.20
CA LEU A 79 2.48 7.50 -1.70
C LEU A 79 3.49 8.16 -0.75
N SER A 80 3.16 9.32 -0.18
CA SER A 80 4.00 10.01 0.81
C SER A 80 4.16 9.18 2.08
N TRP A 81 3.08 8.55 2.54
CA TRP A 81 3.13 7.61 3.66
C TRP A 81 4.06 6.43 3.35
N PHE A 82 3.96 5.83 2.17
CA PHE A 82 4.84 4.75 1.74
C PHE A 82 6.32 5.16 1.80
N PHE A 83 6.68 6.34 1.27
CA PHE A 83 8.07 6.84 1.33
C PHE A 83 8.53 7.09 2.77
N LEU A 84 7.69 7.68 3.61
CA LEU A 84 8.00 7.91 5.03
C LEU A 84 8.25 6.59 5.77
N ARG A 85 7.38 5.59 5.60
CA ARG A 85 7.49 4.30 6.30
C ARG A 85 8.70 3.49 5.88
N THR A 86 9.18 3.69 4.66
CA THR A 86 10.24 2.88 4.06
C THR A 86 11.60 3.59 4.01
N SER A 87 11.66 4.85 4.46
CA SER A 87 12.84 5.71 4.40
C SER A 87 13.43 5.83 2.98
N ILE A 88 12.59 5.69 1.95
CA ILE A 88 12.97 5.86 0.56
C ILE A 88 12.92 7.35 0.23
N THR A 89 13.96 7.88 -0.42
CA THR A 89 13.92 9.24 -0.96
C THR A 89 12.79 9.36 -1.98
N PRO A 90 11.85 10.31 -1.82
CA PRO A 90 10.72 10.43 -2.72
C PRO A 90 11.14 10.62 -4.17
N PHE A 91 10.40 9.99 -5.07
CA PHE A 91 10.49 10.17 -6.51
C PHE A 91 9.10 10.16 -7.13
N GLU A 92 8.98 10.71 -8.33
CA GLU A 92 7.68 10.83 -8.99
C GLU A 92 7.15 9.46 -9.43
N ILE A 93 5.92 9.16 -8.99
CA ILE A 93 5.11 8.07 -9.52
C ILE A 93 3.77 8.68 -9.92
N LYS A 94 3.46 8.64 -11.22
CA LYS A 94 2.20 9.17 -11.76
C LYS A 94 1.01 8.54 -11.04
N ASP A 95 0.01 9.36 -10.73
CA ASP A 95 -1.26 8.87 -10.19
C ASP A 95 -1.92 7.95 -11.24
N PRO A 96 -2.12 6.66 -10.93
CA PRO A 96 -2.69 5.71 -11.87
C PRO A 96 -4.15 6.01 -12.23
N ASN A 97 -4.85 6.84 -11.45
CA ASN A 97 -6.22 7.26 -11.73
C ASN A 97 -6.28 8.56 -12.54
N HIS A 98 -5.16 9.24 -12.74
CA HIS A 98 -5.10 10.44 -13.56
C HIS A 98 -5.07 10.03 -15.03
N VAL A 99 -6.25 9.95 -15.64
CA VAL A 99 -6.38 9.83 -17.09
C VAL A 99 -6.11 11.23 -17.67
N GLU A 100 -5.02 11.40 -18.40
CA GLU A 100 -4.80 12.59 -19.23
C GLU A 100 -5.97 12.67 -20.23
N LEU A 101 -6.83 13.69 -20.08
CA LEU A 101 -7.93 14.00 -21.02
C LEU A 101 -7.39 14.71 -22.26
#